data_AF-A0A257PPW7-F1
#
_entry.id   AF-A0A257PPW7-F1
#
_cell.length_a   1.000
_cell.length_b   1.000
_cell.length_c   1.000
_cell.angle_alpha   90.00
_cell.angle_beta   90.00
_cell.angle_gamma   90.00
#
_symmetry.space_group_name_H-M   'P 1'
#
loop_
_entity.id
_entity.type
_entity.pdbx_description
1 polymer ?
#
loop_
_entity_poly.entity_id
_entity_poly.type
_entity_poly.pdbx_seq_one_letter_code
_entity_poly.pdbx_strand_id
1 'polypeptide(L)' 'AISAAKVQIGRSAKFIGQQSVQLHGGIGVTMEYKAGHYFKRLTMIEQMFGDSDYHLRKLAASGAAIAA' A
#
# COMPACT_ATOMS: atom_id res chain seq x y z
N ALA A 1 -3.09 17.40 -2.19
CA ALA A 1 -1.75 16.83 -1.97
C ALA A 1 -1.76 15.57 -1.10
N ILE A 2 -2.14 15.64 0.18
CA ILE A 2 -2.04 14.49 1.12
C ILE A 2 -2.82 13.25 0.67
N SER A 3 -4.08 13.41 0.23
CA SER A 3 -4.88 12.26 -0.21
C SER A 3 -4.31 11.61 -1.47
N ALA A 4 -3.79 12.39 -2.43
CA ALA A 4 -3.11 11.84 -3.60
C ALA A 4 -1.84 11.07 -3.23
N ALA A 5 -1.02 11.61 -2.32
CA ALA A 5 0.15 10.90 -1.80
C ALA A 5 -0.22 9.59 -1.11
N LYS A 6 -1.30 9.58 -0.32
CA LYS A 6 -1.77 8.38 0.37
C LYS A 6 -2.24 7.29 -0.59
N VAL A 7 -2.96 7.66 -1.65
CA VAL A 7 -3.32 6.72 -2.74
C VAL A 7 -2.07 6.12 -3.38
N GLN A 8 -1.06 6.95 -3.68
CA GLN A 8 0.17 6.46 -4.29
C GLN A 8 0.96 5.52 -3.36
N ILE A 9 1.04 5.86 -2.07
CA ILE A 9 1.67 5.01 -1.05
C ILE A 9 0.97 3.65 -0.99
N GLY A 10 -0.36 3.62 -0.96
CA GLY A 10 -1.12 2.38 -0.88
C GLY A 10 -0.94 1.45 -2.08
N ARG A 11 -1.04 2.03 -3.29
CA ARG A 11 -0.76 1.30 -4.54
C ARG A 11 0.66 0.73 -4.57
N SER A 12 1.64 1.55 -4.21
CA SER A 12 3.06 1.15 -4.19
C SER A 12 3.31 0.07 -3.14
N ALA A 13 2.79 0.24 -1.92
CA ALA A 13 2.93 -0.69 -0.80
C ALA A 13 2.37 -2.09 -1.15
N LYS A 14 1.20 -2.13 -1.77
CA LYS A 14 0.59 -3.39 -2.23
C LYS A 14 1.45 -4.06 -3.30
N PHE A 15 1.86 -3.30 -4.33
CA PHE A 15 2.68 -3.82 -5.42
C PHE A 15 4.01 -4.39 -4.92
N ILE A 16 4.82 -3.58 -4.21
CA ILE A 16 6.14 -4.03 -3.74
C ILE A 16 6.02 -5.15 -2.71
N GLY A 17 5.00 -5.12 -1.85
CA GLY A 17 4.76 -6.14 -0.85
C GLY A 17 4.49 -7.51 -1.49
N GLN A 18 3.60 -7.54 -2.48
CA GLN A 18 3.26 -8.76 -3.21
C GLN A 18 4.43 -9.27 -4.06
N GLN A 19 5.14 -8.39 -4.75
CA GLN A 19 6.34 -8.77 -5.52
C GLN A 19 7.46 -9.30 -4.62
N SER A 20 7.64 -8.71 -3.43
CA SER A 20 8.62 -9.21 -2.46
C SER A 20 8.28 -10.63 -2.02
N VAL A 21 7.01 -10.95 -1.76
CA VAL A 21 6.61 -12.33 -1.43
C VAL A 21 6.88 -13.26 -2.61
N GLN A 22 6.50 -12.86 -3.83
CA GLN A 22 6.68 -13.66 -5.03
C GLN A 22 8.16 -13.99 -5.31
N LEU A 23 9.07 -13.01 -5.16
CA LEU A 23 10.50 -13.18 -5.42
C LEU A 23 11.18 -14.09 -4.40
N HIS A 24 10.73 -14.09 -3.15
CA HIS A 24 11.33 -14.90 -2.09
C HIS A 24 10.65 -16.27 -1.94
N GLY A 25 9.44 -16.45 -2.48
CA GLY A 25 8.66 -17.67 -2.33
C GLY A 25 8.13 -17.86 -0.90
N GLY A 26 8.00 -19.11 -0.47
CA GLY A 26 7.37 -19.46 0.82
C GLY A 26 8.02 -18.79 2.03
N ILE A 27 9.34 -18.54 2.02
CA ILE A 27 10.02 -17.85 3.13
C ILE A 27 9.53 -16.40 3.32
N GLY A 28 9.02 -15.77 2.26
CA GLY A 28 8.52 -14.39 2.27
C GLY A 28 7.25 -14.18 3.10
N VAL A 29 6.53 -15.25 3.48
CA VAL A 29 5.33 -15.18 4.33
C VAL A 29 5.57 -15.63 5.77
N THR A 30 6.81 -15.99 6.11
CA THR A 30 7.20 -16.51 7.43
C THR A 30 7.56 -15.38 8.41
N MET A 31 7.79 -15.72 9.68
CA MET A 31 8.19 -14.78 10.74
C MET A 31 9.72 -14.70 10.93
N GLU A 32 10.44 -15.59 10.28
CA GLU A 32 11.88 -15.77 10.36
C GLU A 32 12.61 -14.81 9.42
N TYR A 33 11.91 -14.28 8.41
CA TYR A 33 12.48 -13.39 7.40
C TYR A 33 11.87 -11.98 7.44
N LYS A 34 12.74 -10.96 7.40
CA LYS A 34 12.38 -9.53 7.51
C LYS A 34 11.34 -9.08 6.48
N ALA A 35 11.35 -9.64 5.27
CA ALA A 35 10.40 -9.25 4.23
C ALA A 35 8.94 -9.51 4.64
N GLY A 36 8.65 -10.60 5.35
CA GLY A 36 7.31 -10.90 5.86
C GLY A 36 6.83 -9.85 6.87
N HIS A 37 7.73 -9.35 7.72
CA HIS A 37 7.44 -8.25 8.65
C HIS A 37 7.15 -6.94 7.92
N TYR A 38 7.95 -6.62 6.90
CA TYR A 38 7.72 -5.41 6.09
C TYR A 38 6.42 -5.49 5.30
N PHE A 39 6.06 -6.66 4.76
CA PHE A 39 4.77 -6.83 4.09
C PHE A 39 3.58 -6.58 5.03
N LYS A 40 3.65 -7.09 6.27
CA LYS A 40 2.64 -6.78 7.31
C LYS A 40 2.60 -5.29 7.64
N ARG A 41 3.76 -4.65 7.80
CA ARG A 41 3.84 -3.21 8.08
C ARG A 41 3.26 -2.37 6.93
N LEU A 42 3.55 -2.72 5.68
CA LEU A 42 3.00 -2.06 4.51
C LEU A 42 1.48 -2.20 4.44
N THR A 43 0.96 -3.40 4.76
CA THR A 43 -0.48 -3.65 4.86
C THR A 43 -1.13 -2.77 5.94
N MET A 44 -0.48 -2.62 7.10
CA MET A 44 -0.98 -1.72 8.16
C MET A 44 -0.91 -0.25 7.75
N ILE A 45 0.18 0.20 7.13
CA ILE A 45 0.30 1.56 6.59
C ILE A 45 -0.83 1.85 5.59
N GLU A 46 -1.22 0.87 4.79
CA GLU A 46 -2.32 1.07 3.85
C GLU A 46 -3.66 1.32 4.56
N GLN A 47 -3.94 0.62 5.65
CA GLN A 47 -5.19 0.77 6.41
C GLN A 47 -5.23 2.02 7.31
N MET A 48 -4.08 2.51 7.77
CA MET A 48 -4.01 3.65 8.68
C MET A 48 -4.45 4.96 8.02
N PHE A 49 -5.23 5.75 8.76
CA PHE A 49 -5.73 7.09 8.39
C PHE A 49 -6.67 7.12 7.17
N GLY A 50 -7.26 5.98 6.82
CA GLY A 50 -8.04 5.81 5.60
C GLY A 50 -7.22 5.12 4.51
N ASP A 51 -7.83 4.15 3.85
CA ASP A 51 -7.19 3.41 2.76
C ASP A 51 -7.16 4.21 1.45
N SER A 52 -6.52 3.62 0.42
CA SER A 52 -6.46 4.24 -0.91
C SER A 52 -7.86 4.57 -1.43
N ASP A 53 -8.85 3.72 -1.21
CA ASP A 53 -10.20 3.92 -1.70
C ASP A 53 -10.91 5.10 -1.02
N TYR A 54 -10.73 5.25 0.29
CA TYR A 54 -11.19 6.43 1.02
C TYR A 54 -10.59 7.72 0.45
N HIS A 55 -9.28 7.74 0.23
CA HIS A 55 -8.60 8.92 -0.31
C HIS A 55 -8.91 9.18 -1.79
N LEU A 56 -9.14 8.13 -2.59
CA LEU A 56 -9.64 8.21 -3.96
C LEU A 56 -11.01 8.88 -4.02
N ARG A 57 -11.95 8.44 -3.18
CA ARG A 57 -13.29 9.06 -3.09
C ARG A 57 -13.20 10.53 -2.70
N LYS A 58 -12.33 10.87 -1.74
CA LYS A 58 -12.10 12.26 -1.32
C LYS A 58 -11.56 13.14 -2.45
N LEU A 59 -10.63 12.60 -3.24
CA LEU A 59 -10.08 13.31 -4.41
C LEU A 59 -11.15 13.53 -5.47
N ALA A 60 -11.92 12.49 -5.81
CA ALA A 60 -13.02 12.56 -6.77
C ALA A 60 -14.06 13.62 -6.36
N ALA A 61 -14.45 13.65 -5.07
CA ALA A 61 -15.37 14.66 -4.55
C ALA A 61 -14.80 16.10 -4.60
N SER A 62 -13.47 16.24 -4.52
CA SER A 62 -12.80 17.55 -4.58
C SER A 62 -12.51 18.05 -6.00
N GLY A 63 -12.85 17.27 -7.05
CA GLY A 63 -12.53 17.60 -8.44
C GLY A 63 -11.03 17.51 -8.79
N ALA A 64 -10.20 17.05 -7.84
CA ALA A 64 -8.76 16.87 -8.05
C ALA A 64 -8.51 15.53 -8.75
N ALA A 65 -8.08 15.60 -10.01
CA ALA A 65 -7.63 14.41 -10.75
C ALA A 65 -6.29 13.90 -10.18
N ILE A 66 -6.18 12.59 -10.02
CA ILE A 66 -4.90 11.90 -9.86
C ILE A 66 -4.47 11.39 -11.22
N ALA A 67 -3.26 11.76 -11.65
CA ALA A 67 -2.62 11.12 -12.79
C ALA A 67 -2.50 9.62 -12.50
N ALA A 68 -3.05 8.80 -13.39
CA ALA A 68 -3.00 7.35 -13.33
C ALA A 68 -1.58 6.85 -13.61
#